data_AF-A0A7J5APV4-F1
#
_entry.id   AF-A0A7J5APV4-F1
#
_cell.length_a   1.000
_cell.length_b   1.000
_cell.length_c   1.000
_cell.angle_alpha   90.00
_cell.angle_beta   90.00
_cell.angle_gamma   90.00
#
_symmetry.space_group_name_H-M   'P 1'
#
loop_
_entity.id
_entity.type
_entity.pdbx_description
1 polymer ?
#
loop_
_entity_poly.entity_id
_entity_poly.type
_entity_poly.pdbx_seq_one_letter_code
_entity_poly.pdbx_strand_id
1 'polypeptide(L)'
;MDSKQQSDKYIKARKRVEDIKKFYKHLTFYILINLVFIGYRIFKDIDYGSTFVEAFTDISNYKIFFWWGVILILHGVSVFGKDLLFNKEWEERKVKEYMDKN
;
A
#
# COMPACT_ATOMS: atom_id res chain seq x y z
N MET A 1 -32.74 -10.58 16.02
CA MET A 1 -31.32 -10.22 16.30
C MET A 1 -30.37 -10.73 15.21
N ASP A 2 -30.62 -11.91 14.62
CA ASP A 2 -29.77 -12.51 13.58
C ASP A 2 -29.60 -11.70 12.28
N SER A 3 -30.68 -11.14 11.72
CA SER A 3 -30.64 -10.44 10.43
C SER A 3 -29.75 -9.18 10.45
N LYS A 4 -29.74 -8.45 11.58
CA LYS A 4 -28.93 -7.24 11.74
C LYS A 4 -27.44 -7.58 11.82
N GLN A 5 -27.06 -8.61 12.57
CA GLN A 5 -25.67 -9.08 12.64
C GLN A 5 -25.17 -9.62 11.29
N GLN A 6 -26.02 -10.29 10.52
CA GLN A 6 -25.66 -10.80 9.19
C GLN A 6 -25.44 -9.65 8.20
N SER A 7 -26.27 -8.60 8.26
CA SER A 7 -26.09 -7.37 7.49
C SER A 7 -24.78 -6.65 7.84
N ASP A 8 -24.48 -6.50 9.13
CA ASP A 8 -23.27 -5.79 9.58
C ASP A 8 -21.98 -6.52 9.16
N LYS A 9 -21.96 -7.86 9.25
CA LYS A 9 -20.84 -8.68 8.75
C LYS A 9 -20.65 -8.52 7.24
N TYR A 10 -21.75 -8.53 6.48
CA TYR A 10 -21.71 -8.32 5.03
C TYR A 10 -21.18 -6.93 4.67
N ILE A 11 -21.64 -5.87 5.34
CA ILE A 11 -21.16 -4.49 5.11
C ILE A 11 -19.66 -4.37 5.38
N LYS A 12 -19.17 -4.97 6.49
CA LYS A 12 -17.74 -4.98 6.83
C LYS A 12 -16.91 -5.70 5.76
N ALA A 13 -17.35 -6.87 5.31
CA ALA A 13 -16.70 -7.64 4.26
C ALA A 13 -16.69 -6.90 2.90
N ARG A 14 -17.81 -6.24 2.54
CA ARG A 14 -17.90 -5.44 1.32
C ARG A 14 -16.95 -4.24 1.35
N LYS A 15 -16.92 -3.51 2.47
CA LYS A 15 -15.99 -2.38 2.66
C LYS A 15 -14.53 -2.85 2.55
N ARG A 16 -14.20 -4.00 3.13
CA ARG A 16 -12.87 -4.63 3.03
C ARG A 16 -12.44 -4.83 1.58
N VAL A 17 -13.30 -5.43 0.76
CA VAL A 17 -13.03 -5.66 -0.66
C VAL A 17 -12.85 -4.34 -1.41
N GLU A 18 -13.65 -3.32 -1.09
CA GLU A 18 -13.56 -2.01 -1.71
C GLU A 18 -12.22 -1.31 -1.38
N ASP A 19 -11.78 -1.36 -0.12
CA ASP A 19 -10.50 -0.79 0.31
C ASP A 19 -9.32 -1.49 -0.38
N ILE A 20 -9.36 -2.82 -0.50
CA ILE A 20 -8.35 -3.60 -1.25
C ILE A 20 -8.34 -3.18 -2.72
N LYS A 21 -9.50 -3.03 -3.36
CA LYS A 21 -9.59 -2.56 -4.76
C LYS A 21 -9.00 -1.15 -4.92
N LYS A 22 -9.25 -0.24 -3.97
CA LYS A 22 -8.67 1.11 -3.97
C LYS A 22 -7.15 1.08 -3.83
N PHE A 23 -6.63 0.22 -2.97
CA PHE A 23 -5.18 0.01 -2.85
C PHE A 23 -4.56 -0.48 -4.16
N TYR A 24 -5.13 -1.52 -4.79
CA TYR A 24 -4.61 -2.01 -6.07
C TYR A 24 -4.67 -0.97 -7.18
N LYS A 25 -5.73 -0.16 -7.24
CA LYS A 25 -5.76 0.98 -8.18
C LYS A 25 -4.59 1.92 -7.93
N HIS A 26 -4.35 2.34 -6.68
CA HIS A 26 -3.24 3.22 -6.33
C HIS A 26 -1.88 2.59 -6.68
N LEU A 27 -1.67 1.31 -6.33
CA LEU A 27 -0.47 0.56 -6.67
C LEU A 27 -0.24 0.48 -8.19
N THR A 28 -1.27 0.18 -8.96
CA THR A 28 -1.19 0.12 -10.43
C THR A 28 -0.81 1.46 -11.02
N PHE A 29 -1.46 2.56 -10.60
CA PHE A 29 -1.11 3.89 -11.07
C PHE A 29 0.31 4.29 -10.67
N TYR A 30 0.73 3.96 -9.45
CA TYR A 30 2.10 4.16 -8.99
C TYR A 30 3.08 3.47 -9.94
N ILE A 31 2.92 2.15 -10.19
CA ILE A 31 3.84 1.40 -11.07
C ILE A 31 3.85 1.98 -12.49
N LEU A 32 2.68 2.25 -13.09
CA LEU A 32 2.59 2.75 -14.47
C LEU A 32 3.27 4.11 -14.62
N ILE A 33 2.99 5.06 -13.73
CA ILE A 33 3.57 6.39 -13.77
C ILE A 33 5.09 6.31 -13.58
N ASN A 34 5.55 5.51 -12.62
CA ASN A 34 6.99 5.32 -12.37
C ASN A 34 7.71 4.75 -13.61
N LEU A 35 7.15 3.71 -14.25
CA LEU A 35 7.73 3.11 -15.45
C LEU A 35 7.83 4.11 -16.61
N VAL A 36 6.76 4.88 -16.85
CA VAL A 36 6.75 5.90 -17.91
C VAL A 36 7.77 7.00 -17.63
N PHE A 37 7.83 7.52 -16.40
CA PHE A 37 8.78 8.57 -16.04
C PHE A 37 10.23 8.12 -16.10
N ILE A 38 10.54 6.92 -15.58
CA ILE A 38 11.90 6.36 -15.62
C ILE A 38 12.31 6.13 -17.08
N GLY A 39 11.42 5.53 -17.89
CA GLY A 39 11.69 5.32 -19.31
C GLY A 39 11.93 6.63 -20.07
N TYR A 40 11.12 7.66 -19.80
CA TYR A 40 11.28 8.98 -20.42
C TYR A 40 12.59 9.66 -20.01
N ARG A 41 12.99 9.57 -18.72
CA ARG A 41 14.26 10.12 -18.25
C ARG A 41 15.46 9.43 -18.85
N ILE A 42 15.48 8.10 -18.84
CA ILE A 42 16.56 7.32 -19.45
C ILE A 42 16.68 7.65 -20.94
N PHE A 43 15.56 7.75 -21.65
CA PHE A 43 15.56 8.15 -23.07
C PHE A 43 16.21 9.52 -23.26
N LYS A 44 15.83 10.52 -22.45
CA LYS A 44 16.43 11.85 -22.51
C LYS A 44 17.92 11.85 -22.16
N ASP A 45 18.33 11.15 -21.11
CA ASP A 45 19.72 11.14 -20.65
C ASP A 45 20.65 10.51 -21.71
N ILE A 46 20.17 9.48 -22.43
CA ILE A 46 20.86 8.89 -23.57
C ILE A 46 20.95 9.87 -24.75
N ASP A 47 19.88 10.61 -25.05
CA ASP A 47 19.86 11.63 -26.10
C ASP A 47 20.87 12.77 -25.83
N TYR A 48 21.10 13.11 -24.56
CA TYR A 48 22.13 14.07 -24.14
C TYR A 48 23.55 13.47 -24.04
N GLY A 49 23.75 12.21 -24.45
CA GLY A 49 25.06 11.58 -24.55
C GLY A 49 25.49 10.73 -23.35
N SER A 50 24.60 10.50 -22.38
CA SER A 50 24.87 9.58 -21.27
C SER A 50 24.81 8.14 -21.74
N THR A 51 25.60 7.26 -21.14
CA THR A 51 25.42 5.82 -21.37
C THR A 51 24.16 5.32 -20.69
N PHE A 52 23.58 4.21 -21.18
CA PHE A 52 22.40 3.58 -20.55
C PHE A 52 22.63 3.29 -19.05
N VAL A 53 23.84 2.88 -18.68
CA VAL A 53 24.19 2.54 -17.29
C VAL A 53 24.19 3.79 -16.41
N GLU A 54 24.73 4.92 -16.87
CA GLU A 54 24.73 6.19 -16.13
C GLU A 54 23.30 6.72 -15.95
N ALA A 55 22.52 6.75 -17.04
CA ALA A 55 21.12 7.19 -17.03
C ALA A 55 20.24 6.36 -16.08
N PHE A 56 20.48 5.03 -16.01
CA PHE A 56 19.74 4.14 -15.13
C PHE A 56 20.19 4.22 -13.67
N THR A 57 21.46 4.50 -13.40
CA THR A 57 22.00 4.50 -12.02
C THR A 57 21.91 5.85 -11.31
N ASP A 58 21.48 6.91 -12.00
CA ASP A 58 21.31 8.23 -11.36
C ASP A 58 20.18 8.20 -10.31
N ILE A 59 20.59 8.17 -9.04
CA ILE A 59 19.72 8.24 -7.85
C ILE A 59 18.79 9.46 -7.86
N SER A 60 19.18 10.55 -8.53
CA SER A 60 18.35 11.76 -8.64
C SER A 60 17.00 11.46 -9.32
N ASN A 61 16.97 10.45 -10.20
CA ASN A 61 15.78 10.03 -10.91
C ASN A 61 14.74 9.39 -9.99
N TYR A 62 15.14 8.88 -8.82
CA TYR A 62 14.29 8.08 -7.93
C TYR A 62 13.79 8.79 -6.66
N LYS A 63 14.32 9.98 -6.33
CA LYS A 63 14.00 10.68 -5.06
C LYS A 63 12.52 11.03 -4.91
N ILE A 64 11.86 11.44 -5.98
CA ILE A 64 10.42 11.76 -5.97
C ILE A 64 9.59 10.48 -5.75
N PHE A 65 10.04 9.35 -6.32
CA PHE A 65 9.35 8.07 -6.21
C PHE A 65 9.45 7.48 -4.80
N PHE A 66 10.54 7.73 -4.09
CA PHE A 66 10.70 7.29 -2.70
C PHE A 66 9.55 7.77 -1.80
N TRP A 67 9.23 9.06 -1.83
CA TRP A 67 8.16 9.63 -1.00
C TRP A 67 6.77 9.09 -1.37
N TRP A 68 6.52 8.88 -2.65
CA TRP A 68 5.28 8.24 -3.11
C TRP A 68 5.19 6.78 -2.68
N GLY A 69 6.33 6.07 -2.69
CA GLY A 69 6.47 4.73 -2.14
C GLY A 69 6.12 4.67 -0.65
N VAL A 70 6.57 5.64 0.15
CA VAL A 70 6.21 5.74 1.57
C VAL A 70 4.69 5.88 1.76
N ILE A 71 4.03 6.75 0.98
CA ILE A 71 2.57 6.93 1.05
C ILE A 71 1.85 5.62 0.66
N LEU A 72 2.34 4.93 -0.37
CA LEU A 72 1.79 3.64 -0.80
C LEU A 72 1.94 2.56 0.27
N ILE A 73 3.08 2.49 0.95
CA ILE A 73 3.32 1.58 2.08
C ILE A 73 2.35 1.88 3.22
N LEU A 74 2.21 3.16 3.61
CA LEU A 74 1.25 3.56 4.66
C LEU A 74 -0.19 3.20 4.29
N HIS A 75 -0.58 3.39 3.03
CA HIS A 75 -1.89 2.95 2.55
C HIS A 75 -2.04 1.43 2.62
N GLY A 76 -1.00 0.67 2.23
CA GLY A 76 -0.95 -0.78 2.34
C GLY A 76 -1.09 -1.26 3.79
N VAL A 77 -0.41 -0.61 4.74
CA VAL A 77 -0.56 -0.91 6.17
C VAL A 77 -1.97 -0.56 6.66
N SER A 78 -2.57 0.55 6.22
CA SER A 78 -3.94 0.90 6.59
C SER A 78 -4.98 -0.11 6.07
N VAL A 79 -4.78 -0.62 4.84
CA VAL A 79 -5.58 -1.70 4.29
C VAL A 79 -5.21 -3.01 4.99
N PHE A 80 -4.06 -3.61 4.76
CA PHE A 80 -3.75 -4.97 5.21
C PHE A 80 -3.40 -5.11 6.69
N GLY A 81 -3.03 -4.04 7.38
CA GLY A 81 -2.54 -4.08 8.77
C GLY A 81 -3.57 -4.60 9.78
N LYS A 82 -4.87 -4.43 9.53
CA LYS A 82 -5.88 -5.05 10.40
C LYS A 82 -5.87 -6.58 10.34
N ASP A 83 -5.60 -7.16 9.18
CA ASP A 83 -5.53 -8.61 9.01
C ASP A 83 -4.13 -9.18 9.33
N LEU A 84 -3.07 -8.38 9.18
CA LEU A 84 -1.67 -8.81 9.39
C LEU A 84 -1.11 -8.50 10.79
N LEU A 85 -1.47 -7.37 11.40
CA LEU A 85 -0.90 -6.90 12.68
C LEU A 85 -1.88 -7.01 13.85
N PHE A 86 -3.18 -6.93 13.58
CA PHE A 86 -4.26 -7.00 14.59
C PHE A 86 -5.11 -8.26 14.39
N ASN A 87 -4.46 -9.42 14.26
CA ASN A 87 -5.15 -10.72 14.22
C ASN A 87 -6.03 -10.90 15.47
N LYS A 88 -7.04 -11.76 15.37
CA LYS A 88 -7.93 -12.20 16.45
C LYS A 88 -7.18 -12.59 17.73
N GLU A 89 -5.99 -13.18 17.61
CA GLU A 89 -5.11 -13.50 18.75
C GLU A 89 -4.65 -12.25 19.51
N TRP A 90 -4.37 -11.14 18.82
CA TRP A 90 -4.02 -9.87 19.46
C TRP A 90 -5.21 -9.29 20.22
N GLU A 91 -6.41 -9.36 19.63
CA GLU A 91 -7.65 -8.94 20.29
C GLU A 91 -7.94 -9.80 21.53
N GLU A 92 -7.84 -11.13 21.40
CA GLU A 92 -8.05 -12.09 22.51
C GLU A 92 -7.06 -11.88 23.65
N ARG A 93 -5.78 -11.64 23.34
CA ARG A 93 -4.76 -11.32 24.36
C ARG A 93 -5.08 -10.03 25.10
N LYS A 94 -5.51 -8.99 24.38
CA LYS A 94 -5.83 -7.70 25.01
C LYS A 94 -7.08 -7.79 25.88
N VAL A 95 -8.12 -8.49 25.43
CA VAL A 95 -9.31 -8.76 26.25
C VAL A 95 -8.93 -9.49 27.54
N LYS A 96 -8.05 -10.50 27.45
CA LYS A 96 -7.57 -11.22 28.63
C LYS A 96 -6.78 -10.32 29.60
N GLU A 97 -5.88 -9.47 29.11
CA GLU A 97 -5.17 -8.48 29.93
C GLU A 97 -6.11 -7.51 30.68
N TYR A 98 -7.21 -7.09 30.05
CA TYR A 98 -8.20 -6.22 30.71
C TYR A 98 -9.08 -6.96 31.72
N MET A 99 -9.32 -8.26 31.50
CA MET A 99 -10.04 -9.12 32.44
C MET A 99 -9.19 -9.46 33.66
N ASP A 100 -7.89 -9.74 33.48
CA ASP A 100 -6.94 -10.06 34.56
C ASP A 100 -6.50 -8.82 35.37
N LYS A 101 -6.74 -7.61 34.85
CA LYS A 101 -6.52 -6.33 35.57
C LYS A 101 -7.70 -5.88 36.42
N ASN A 102 -8.78 -6.67 36.49
CA ASN A 102 -9.89 -6.53 37.43
C ASN A 102 -9.99 -7.78 38.31
#